data_AF-A0A1G0H493-F1
#
_entry.id   AF-A0A1G0H493-F1
#
_cell.length_a   1.000
_cell.length_b   1.000
_cell.length_c   1.000
_cell.angle_alpha   90.00
_cell.angle_beta   90.00
_cell.angle_gamma   90.00
#
_symmetry.space_group_name_H-M   'P 1'
#
loop_
_entity.id
_entity.type
_entity.pdbx_description
1 polymer ?
#
loop_
_entity_poly.entity_id
_entity_poly.type
_entity_poly.pdbx_seq_one_letter_code
_entity_poly.pdbx_strand_id
1 'polypeptide(L)'
;MINKKMLILSLTAALSITAVNAVAGSLTLKSQHEPDVITVMCGATQSSETDTHLPVPANGQRGPLSFDLISFMFGSNLTCDFYDSSIDRAHDIGTANFLISSDASTATIASFQQYNPSKYSVVISSGSHPNLPIGTAAKNITVLLSGV
;
A
#
# COMPACT_ATOMS: atom_id res chain seq x y z
N MET A 1 37.09 -29.91 -36.12
CA MET A 1 37.18 -29.10 -34.89
C MET A 1 35.80 -28.64 -34.48
N ILE A 2 35.22 -29.16 -33.40
CA ILE A 2 34.22 -28.50 -32.53
C ILE A 2 34.54 -28.98 -31.11
N ASN A 3 35.03 -28.07 -30.26
CA ASN A 3 35.17 -28.25 -28.81
C ASN A 3 33.79 -28.04 -28.17
N LYS A 4 33.21 -29.06 -27.55
CA LYS A 4 32.09 -28.88 -26.60
C LYS A 4 32.60 -29.22 -25.21
N LYS A 5 33.13 -28.21 -24.52
CA LYS A 5 33.36 -28.25 -23.08
C LYS A 5 32.00 -28.34 -22.41
N MET A 6 31.68 -29.52 -21.90
CA MET A 6 30.55 -29.77 -21.02
C MET A 6 30.89 -29.14 -19.67
N LEU A 7 30.37 -27.93 -19.43
CA LEU A 7 30.47 -27.27 -18.13
C LEU A 7 29.32 -27.78 -17.27
N ILE A 8 29.65 -28.75 -16.42
CA ILE A 8 28.89 -29.12 -15.24
C ILE A 8 28.98 -27.93 -14.29
N LEU A 9 27.87 -27.21 -14.11
CA LEU A 9 27.69 -26.27 -13.00
C LEU A 9 26.60 -26.85 -12.10
N SER A 10 27.06 -27.71 -11.21
CA SER A 10 26.35 -28.09 -9.99
C SER A 10 26.08 -26.83 -9.16
N LEU A 11 24.81 -26.44 -9.06
CA LEU A 11 24.37 -25.43 -8.11
C LEU A 11 23.36 -26.04 -7.14
N THR A 12 23.81 -27.04 -6.38
CA THR A 12 23.17 -27.39 -5.11
C THR A 12 23.58 -26.35 -4.07
N ALA A 13 22.88 -25.23 -4.04
CA ALA A 13 22.80 -24.39 -2.86
C ALA A 13 21.50 -24.75 -2.14
N ALA A 14 21.60 -25.68 -1.19
CA ALA A 14 20.57 -25.90 -0.20
C ALA A 14 20.44 -24.62 0.63
N LEU A 15 19.41 -23.82 0.36
CA LEU A 15 18.87 -22.90 1.35
C LEU A 15 17.72 -23.62 2.04
N SER A 16 18.06 -24.30 3.12
CA SER A 16 17.14 -24.59 4.21
C SER A 16 16.64 -23.26 4.77
N ILE A 17 15.62 -22.69 4.12
CA ILE A 17 14.84 -21.58 4.66
C ILE A 17 14.01 -22.20 5.78
N THR A 18 14.46 -22.04 7.02
CA THR A 18 13.52 -21.99 8.14
C THR A 18 12.53 -20.89 7.79
N ALA A 19 11.38 -21.26 7.25
CA ALA A 19 10.24 -20.39 7.09
C ALA A 19 9.80 -19.98 8.49
N VAL A 20 10.48 -18.99 9.07
CA VAL A 20 9.87 -18.13 10.05
C VAL A 20 8.73 -17.50 9.27
N ASN A 21 7.50 -17.95 9.51
CA ASN A 21 6.30 -17.28 9.02
C ASN A 21 6.26 -15.88 9.65
N ALA A 22 7.12 -14.98 9.19
CA ALA A 22 6.93 -13.55 9.36
C ALA A 22 5.67 -13.26 8.56
N VAL A 23 4.54 -13.10 9.25
CA VAL A 23 3.33 -12.58 8.64
C VAL A 23 3.72 -11.22 8.08
N ALA A 24 3.90 -11.16 6.76
CA ALA A 24 4.26 -9.94 6.06
C ALA A 24 3.22 -8.87 6.42
N GLY A 25 3.69 -7.67 6.73
CA GLY A 25 2.77 -6.56 6.96
C GLY A 25 1.99 -6.24 5.68
N SER A 26 0.83 -5.63 5.82
CA SER A 26 -0.05 -5.38 4.69
C SER A 26 -0.81 -4.06 4.76
N LEU A 27 -1.13 -3.54 3.57
CA LEU A 27 -2.06 -2.44 3.34
C LEU A 27 -3.33 -2.97 2.70
N THR A 28 -4.49 -2.60 3.24
CA THR A 28 -5.80 -2.84 2.64
C THR A 28 -6.52 -1.51 2.44
N LEU A 29 -7.14 -1.33 1.28
CA LEU A 29 -7.95 -0.17 0.94
C LEU A 29 -9.40 -0.62 0.84
N LYS A 30 -10.33 0.06 1.51
CA LYS A 30 -11.76 -0.25 1.49
C LYS A 30 -12.57 1.00 1.17
N SER A 31 -13.60 0.84 0.36
CA SER A 31 -14.63 1.84 0.09
C SER A 31 -15.96 1.38 0.70
N GLN A 32 -16.73 2.28 1.32
CA GLN A 32 -18.05 2.00 1.90
C GLN A 32 -19.00 3.20 1.72
N HIS A 33 -20.31 2.97 1.60
CA HIS A 33 -21.36 4.02 1.56
C HIS A 33 -21.32 4.96 0.34
N GLU A 34 -21.15 4.40 -0.86
CA GLU A 34 -21.17 5.14 -2.15
C GLU A 34 -20.31 6.43 -2.19
N PRO A 35 -19.00 6.39 -1.90
CA PRO A 35 -18.12 7.21 -2.72
C PRO A 35 -18.13 6.59 -4.13
N ASP A 36 -18.10 7.44 -5.14
CA ASP A 36 -17.80 7.06 -6.51
C ASP A 36 -16.51 6.18 -6.58
N VAL A 37 -16.19 5.61 -7.74
CA VAL A 37 -14.97 4.79 -7.88
C VAL A 37 -13.77 5.58 -7.37
N ILE A 38 -13.11 5.07 -6.33
CA ILE A 38 -11.92 5.71 -5.76
C ILE A 38 -10.72 5.20 -6.52
N THR A 39 -9.94 6.12 -7.06
CA THR A 39 -8.62 5.80 -7.60
C THR A 39 -7.57 6.18 -6.57
N VAL A 40 -6.56 5.31 -6.45
CA VAL A 40 -5.41 5.53 -5.59
C VAL A 40 -4.17 5.64 -6.46
N MET A 41 -3.49 6.77 -6.34
CA MET A 41 -2.17 6.96 -6.93
C MET A 41 -1.14 6.86 -5.82
N CYS A 42 -0.02 6.18 -6.07
CA CYS A 42 1.05 6.09 -5.10
C CYS A 42 2.41 6.20 -5.78
N GLY A 43 3.40 6.64 -5.02
CA GLY A 43 4.79 6.80 -5.46
C GLY A 43 5.72 7.08 -4.29
N ALA A 44 7.01 7.24 -4.57
CA ALA A 44 8.01 7.53 -3.53
C ALA A 44 7.85 8.94 -2.91
N THR A 45 7.29 9.84 -3.71
CA THR A 45 6.91 11.22 -3.38
C THR A 45 5.64 11.58 -4.15
N GLN A 46 4.91 12.60 -3.68
CA GLN A 46 3.73 13.16 -4.37
C GLN A 46 3.98 13.51 -5.85
N SER A 47 5.15 14.08 -6.18
CA SER A 47 5.53 14.42 -7.55
C SER A 47 5.85 13.23 -8.45
N SER A 48 5.99 12.03 -7.88
CA SER A 48 6.31 10.79 -8.58
C SER A 48 5.16 9.79 -8.59
N GLU A 49 4.00 10.18 -8.07
CA GLU A 49 2.85 9.30 -8.01
C GLU A 49 2.36 8.92 -9.40
N THR A 50 2.00 7.65 -9.52
CA THR A 50 1.44 7.10 -10.75
C THR A 50 0.14 6.40 -10.43
N ASP A 51 -0.75 6.26 -11.42
CA ASP A 51 -1.91 5.38 -11.30
C ASP A 51 -1.40 4.00 -10.93
N THR A 52 -1.79 3.54 -9.73
CA THR A 52 -1.42 2.20 -9.26
C THR A 52 -2.17 1.11 -10.03
N HIS A 53 -3.13 1.49 -10.88
CA HIS A 53 -4.12 0.63 -11.50
C HIS A 53 -4.91 -0.19 -10.48
N LEU A 54 -5.07 0.36 -9.27
CA LEU A 54 -5.85 -0.22 -8.18
C LEU A 54 -7.11 0.60 -7.92
N PRO A 55 -8.07 0.71 -8.87
CA PRO A 55 -9.35 1.30 -8.55
C PRO A 55 -10.02 0.44 -7.47
N VAL A 56 -10.52 1.11 -6.44
CA VAL A 56 -11.36 0.53 -5.40
C VAL A 56 -12.81 0.83 -5.79
N PRO A 57 -13.59 -0.16 -6.24
CA PRO A 57 -14.97 0.08 -6.61
C PRO A 57 -15.79 0.50 -5.38
N ALA A 58 -16.93 1.15 -5.60
CA ALA A 58 -17.87 1.49 -4.53
C ALA A 58 -18.24 0.23 -3.72
N ASN A 59 -18.21 0.34 -2.39
CA ASN A 59 -18.42 -0.79 -1.47
C ASN A 59 -17.42 -1.96 -1.68
N GLY A 60 -16.26 -1.68 -2.28
CA GLY A 60 -15.23 -2.64 -2.63
C GLY A 60 -14.00 -2.61 -1.73
N GLN A 61 -13.08 -3.53 -2.01
CA GLN A 61 -11.79 -3.64 -1.33
C GLN A 61 -10.66 -3.90 -2.33
N ARG A 62 -9.47 -3.36 -2.05
CA ARG A 62 -8.19 -3.78 -2.63
C ARG A 62 -7.19 -4.18 -1.54
N GLY A 63 -6.40 -5.21 -1.84
CA GLY A 63 -5.51 -5.85 -0.86
C GLY A 63 -6.16 -7.01 -0.08
N PRO A 64 -5.46 -7.57 0.93
CA PRO A 64 -4.23 -7.06 1.51
C PRO A 64 -3.03 -7.14 0.55
N LEU A 65 -2.36 -6.01 0.35
CA LEU A 65 -1.10 -5.91 -0.40
C LEU A 65 0.06 -6.00 0.59
N SER A 66 1.00 -6.91 0.35
CA SER A 66 2.19 -7.06 1.20
C SER A 66 3.05 -5.80 1.14
N PHE A 67 3.55 -5.34 2.28
CA PHE A 67 4.55 -4.27 2.35
C PHE A 67 5.84 -4.63 1.62
N ASP A 68 6.21 -5.92 1.52
CA ASP A 68 7.35 -6.36 0.70
C ASP A 68 7.12 -5.98 -0.77
N LEU A 69 5.93 -6.27 -1.29
CA LEU A 69 5.57 -5.99 -2.67
C LEU A 69 5.49 -4.48 -2.92
N ILE A 70 4.88 -3.74 -1.99
CA ILE A 70 4.77 -2.29 -2.07
C ILE A 70 6.17 -1.65 -2.05
N SER A 71 7.04 -2.09 -1.13
CA SER A 71 8.41 -1.59 -1.01
C SER A 71 9.25 -1.91 -2.24
N PHE A 72 9.08 -3.09 -2.84
CA PHE A 72 9.72 -3.46 -4.09
C PHE A 72 9.31 -2.56 -5.26
N MET A 73 8.03 -2.19 -5.36
CA MET A 73 7.51 -1.40 -6.48
C MET A 73 7.75 0.11 -6.31
N PHE A 74 7.64 0.63 -5.09
CA PHE A 74 7.57 2.07 -4.83
C PHE A 74 8.61 2.58 -3.83
N GLY A 75 9.40 1.69 -3.23
CA GLY A 75 10.35 2.02 -2.18
C GLY A 75 9.74 2.05 -0.77
N SER A 76 10.56 2.39 0.22
CA SER A 76 10.18 2.35 1.64
C SER A 76 9.39 3.58 2.10
N ASN A 77 9.40 4.67 1.33
CA ASN A 77 8.55 5.82 1.56
C ASN A 77 7.47 5.81 0.47
N LEU A 78 6.21 5.83 0.88
CA LEU A 78 5.07 5.72 -0.01
C LEU A 78 4.12 6.88 0.27
N THR A 79 4.07 7.84 -0.64
CA THR A 79 2.97 8.80 -0.70
C THR A 79 1.83 8.16 -1.50
N CYS A 80 0.60 8.27 -1.01
CA CYS A 80 -0.59 7.86 -1.73
C CYS A 80 -1.67 8.95 -1.68
N ASP A 81 -2.10 9.40 -2.85
CA ASP A 81 -3.26 10.26 -3.04
C ASP A 81 -4.52 9.45 -3.31
N PHE A 82 -5.61 9.88 -2.68
CA PHE A 82 -6.96 9.34 -2.82
C PHE A 82 -7.83 10.39 -3.49
N TYR A 83 -8.47 10.02 -4.60
CA TYR A 83 -9.42 10.91 -5.28
C TYR A 83 -10.61 10.14 -5.86
N ASP A 84 -11.73 10.85 -5.94
CA ASP A 84 -12.91 10.45 -6.67
C ASP A 84 -12.62 10.50 -8.17
N SER A 85 -12.77 9.35 -8.85
CA SER A 85 -12.49 9.24 -10.28
C SER A 85 -13.44 10.06 -11.16
N SER A 86 -14.53 10.60 -10.59
CA SER A 86 -15.48 11.47 -11.28
C SER A 86 -15.06 12.95 -11.32
N ILE A 87 -14.01 13.35 -10.59
CA ILE A 87 -13.58 14.74 -10.40
C ILE A 87 -12.11 14.94 -10.83
N ASP A 88 -11.75 16.17 -11.22
CA ASP A 88 -10.37 16.52 -11.60
C ASP A 88 -9.36 16.23 -10.46
N ARG A 89 -8.22 15.66 -10.83
CA ARG A 89 -7.38 14.75 -10.03
C ARG A 89 -6.59 15.39 -8.90
N ALA A 90 -6.71 16.69 -8.69
CA ALA A 90 -5.73 17.44 -7.92
C ALA A 90 -5.55 16.87 -6.51
N HIS A 91 -6.56 16.86 -5.63
CA HIS A 91 -6.59 16.06 -4.38
C HIS A 91 -8.03 16.06 -3.79
N ASP A 92 -8.96 15.25 -4.30
CA ASP A 92 -10.36 15.37 -3.88
C ASP A 92 -10.64 14.83 -2.46
N ILE A 93 -9.99 13.73 -2.06
CA ILE A 93 -10.27 13.07 -0.77
C ILE A 93 -9.16 13.34 0.25
N GLY A 94 -7.92 12.95 -0.06
CA GLY A 94 -6.79 13.09 0.87
C GLY A 94 -5.48 12.53 0.35
N THR A 95 -4.42 12.73 1.14
CA THR A 95 -3.05 12.23 0.91
C THR A 95 -2.53 11.56 2.17
N ALA A 96 -1.94 10.37 2.05
CA ALA A 96 -1.27 9.68 3.16
C ALA A 96 0.20 9.39 2.83
N ASN A 97 1.09 9.55 3.81
CA ASN A 97 2.49 9.12 3.71
C ASN A 97 2.74 7.93 4.63
N PHE A 98 3.24 6.84 4.07
CA PHE A 98 3.60 5.62 4.77
C PHE A 98 5.11 5.41 4.72
N LEU A 99 5.68 5.03 5.87
CA LEU A 99 7.07 4.60 6.00
C LEU A 99 7.07 3.10 6.29
N ILE A 100 7.47 2.29 5.32
CA ILE A 100 7.59 0.84 5.44
C ILE A 100 8.91 0.51 6.14
N SER A 101 8.87 -0.36 7.16
CA SER A 101 10.07 -0.80 7.86
C SER A 101 11.02 -1.57 6.93
N SER A 102 12.32 -1.58 7.25
CA SER A 102 13.34 -2.21 6.40
C SER A 102 13.16 -3.73 6.25
N ASP A 103 12.50 -4.38 7.20
CA ASP A 103 12.10 -5.79 7.17
C ASP A 103 10.69 -6.01 6.58
N ALA A 104 10.05 -4.93 6.10
CA ALA A 104 8.69 -4.88 5.55
C ALA A 104 7.61 -5.54 6.43
N SER A 105 7.86 -5.67 7.73
CA SER A 105 6.92 -6.28 8.66
C SER A 105 5.86 -5.29 9.15
N THR A 106 6.15 -3.99 9.08
CA THR A 106 5.28 -2.91 9.53
C THR A 106 5.35 -1.70 8.61
N ALA A 107 4.36 -0.83 8.71
CA ALA A 107 4.43 0.53 8.19
C ALA A 107 3.96 1.54 9.24
N THR A 108 4.50 2.74 9.18
CA THR A 108 4.12 3.87 10.00
C THR A 108 3.43 4.91 9.12
N ILE A 109 2.28 5.42 9.57
CA ILE A 109 1.65 6.57 8.92
C ILE A 109 2.39 7.82 9.39
N ALA A 110 3.22 8.39 8.53
CA ALA A 110 4.01 9.57 8.85
C ALA A 110 3.15 10.85 8.83
N SER A 111 2.20 10.93 7.91
CA SER A 111 1.23 12.00 7.85
C SER A 111 -0.02 11.57 7.08
N PHE A 112 -1.14 12.24 7.38
CA PHE A 112 -2.37 12.13 6.63
C PHE A 112 -3.03 13.51 6.57
N GLN A 113 -3.46 13.91 5.37
CA GLN A 113 -4.21 15.14 5.13
C GLN A 113 -5.50 14.80 4.40
N GLN A 114 -6.62 15.31 4.90
CA GLN A 114 -7.93 15.18 4.28
C GLN A 114 -8.36 16.53 3.73
N TYR A 115 -8.82 16.57 2.48
CA TYR A 115 -9.12 17.82 1.77
C TYR A 115 -10.61 18.16 1.76
N ASN A 116 -11.48 17.15 1.68
CA ASN A 116 -12.93 17.35 1.60
C ASN A 116 -13.70 16.55 2.69
N PRO A 117 -13.54 16.90 3.97
CA PRO A 117 -14.20 16.19 5.07
C PRO A 117 -15.71 16.35 5.12
N SER A 118 -16.28 17.28 4.32
CA SER A 118 -17.73 17.43 4.16
C SER A 118 -18.37 16.39 3.24
N LYS A 119 -17.61 15.82 2.29
CA LYS A 119 -18.11 14.82 1.33
C LYS A 119 -17.63 13.41 1.68
N TYR A 120 -16.43 13.28 2.24
CA TYR A 120 -15.81 11.99 2.53
C TYR A 120 -15.33 11.89 3.97
N SER A 121 -15.28 10.67 4.47
CA SER A 121 -14.61 10.28 5.71
C SER A 121 -13.50 9.30 5.40
N VAL A 122 -12.35 9.47 6.05
CA VAL A 122 -11.21 8.56 5.94
C VAL A 122 -10.82 8.09 7.32
N VAL A 123 -10.78 6.78 7.50
CA VAL A 123 -10.43 6.12 8.74
C VAL A 123 -9.27 5.18 8.49
N ILE A 124 -8.12 5.44 9.11
CA ILE A 124 -6.97 4.55 9.03
C ILE A 124 -6.89 3.73 10.31
N SER A 125 -6.88 2.41 10.16
CA SER A 125 -7.00 1.45 11.26
C SER A 125 -5.95 0.35 11.17
N SER A 126 -5.72 -0.35 12.28
CA SER A 126 -4.92 -1.58 12.28
C SER A 126 -5.49 -2.62 13.24
N GLY A 127 -6.08 -3.68 12.67
CA GLY A 127 -6.73 -4.74 13.44
C GLY A 127 -7.82 -4.18 14.35
N SER A 128 -7.64 -4.28 15.66
CA SER A 128 -8.56 -3.79 16.69
C SER A 128 -8.48 -2.28 16.98
N HIS A 129 -7.64 -1.52 16.27
CA HIS A 129 -7.48 -0.08 16.49
C HIS A 129 -8.13 0.69 15.34
N PRO A 130 -9.38 1.18 15.50
CA PRO A 130 -10.12 1.83 14.42
C PRO A 130 -9.56 3.20 14.03
N ASN A 131 -8.82 3.88 14.92
CA ASN A 131 -8.17 5.17 14.65
C ASN A 131 -6.69 5.07 15.00
N LEU A 132 -5.88 4.51 14.10
CA LEU A 132 -4.46 4.34 14.33
C LEU A 132 -3.78 5.72 14.38
N PRO A 133 -3.12 6.11 15.49
CA PRO A 133 -2.49 7.42 15.59
C PRO A 133 -1.32 7.57 14.60
N ILE A 134 -1.17 8.76 14.02
CA ILE A 134 -0.01 9.13 13.21
C ILE A 134 1.28 8.89 14.02
N GLY A 135 2.31 8.35 13.37
CA GLY A 135 3.57 7.96 14.00
C GLY A 135 3.55 6.56 14.62
N THR A 136 2.43 5.83 14.59
CA THR A 136 2.35 4.45 15.10
C THR A 136 2.66 3.44 14.00
N ALA A 137 3.62 2.54 14.27
CA ALA A 137 3.92 1.41 13.39
C ALA A 137 2.87 0.30 13.55
N ALA A 138 2.40 -0.25 12.44
CA ALA A 138 1.38 -1.28 12.41
C ALA A 138 1.65 -2.34 11.34
N LYS A 139 1.22 -3.59 11.62
CA LYS A 139 1.35 -4.71 10.68
C LYS A 139 0.27 -4.73 9.60
N ASN A 140 -0.98 -4.43 9.94
CA ASN A 140 -2.12 -4.61 9.02
C ASN A 140 -2.91 -3.31 8.93
N ILE A 141 -2.44 -2.38 8.11
CA ILE A 141 -3.10 -1.08 7.94
C ILE A 141 -4.29 -1.24 7.01
N THR A 142 -5.45 -0.77 7.45
CA THR A 142 -6.64 -0.63 6.60
C THR A 142 -7.01 0.83 6.50
N VAL A 143 -7.05 1.37 5.28
CA VAL A 143 -7.63 2.68 4.98
C VAL A 143 -9.06 2.45 4.53
N LEU A 144 -10.02 2.92 5.32
CA LEU A 144 -11.44 2.91 5.01
C LEU A 144 -11.85 4.30 4.52
N LEU A 145 -12.40 4.37 3.31
CA LEU A 145 -12.92 5.57 2.69
C LEU A 145 -14.45 5.44 2.59
N SER A 146 -15.19 6.47 3.01
CA SER A 146 -16.64 6.48 2.88
C SER A 146 -17.21 7.84 2.47
N GLY A 147 -18.37 7.85 1.81
CA GLY A 147 -19.20 9.05 1.72
C GLY A 147 -19.71 9.47 3.11
N VAL A 148 -19.97 10.76 3.30
CA VAL A 148 -20.56 11.35 4.53
C VAL A 148 -22.02 11.67 4.32
#